data_AF-A0A1E5QTG5-F1
#
_entry.id   AF-A0A1E5QTG5-F1
#
_cell.length_a   1.000
_cell.length_b   1.000
_cell.length_c   1.000
_cell.angle_alpha   90.00
_cell.angle_beta   90.00
_cell.angle_gamma   90.00
#
_symmetry.space_group_name_H-M   'P 1'
#
loop_
_entity.id
_entity.type
_entity.pdbx_description
1 polymer ?
#
loop_
_entity_poly.entity_id
_entity_poly.type
_entity_poly.pdbx_seq_one_letter_code
_entity_poly.pdbx_strand_id
1 'polypeptide(L)'
;MTMMSNINKCNLALELPPEQKTGNTVTSPHFENKNNVLYDKGVRLTYLHYIGVPSSVFTRVCAGENLEFPYRDIFLYYRYLHEPEKMPKFVGKPKPYNPPPNFYG
;
A
#
# COMPACT_ATOMS: atom_id res chain seq x y z
N MET A 1 4.07 -16.02 -12.77
CA MET A 1 4.64 -17.31 -13.17
C MET A 1 5.19 -17.97 -11.91
N THR A 2 4.68 -19.13 -11.52
CA THR A 2 5.17 -19.88 -10.36
C THR A 2 5.43 -21.32 -10.77
N MET A 3 6.63 -21.81 -10.49
CA MET A 3 7.01 -23.20 -10.70
C MET A 3 6.17 -24.13 -9.82
N MET A 4 5.85 -25.32 -10.33
CA MET A 4 5.10 -26.35 -9.59
C MET A 4 5.93 -26.80 -8.39
N SER A 5 5.40 -26.56 -7.20
CA SER A 5 5.86 -27.16 -5.94
C SER A 5 4.65 -27.86 -5.33
N ASN A 6 4.84 -28.99 -4.64
CA ASN A 6 3.79 -29.80 -3.98
C ASN A 6 3.12 -29.09 -2.79
N ILE A 7 2.75 -27.81 -2.97
CA ILE A 7 2.09 -26.98 -1.99
C ILE A 7 0.70 -26.66 -2.55
N ASN A 8 -0.34 -26.83 -1.74
CA ASN A 8 -1.68 -26.36 -2.07
C ASN A 8 -1.64 -24.83 -2.24
N LYS A 9 -2.03 -24.33 -3.42
CA LYS A 9 -2.02 -22.91 -3.77
C LYS A 9 -3.43 -22.50 -4.18
N CYS A 10 -3.84 -21.31 -3.76
CA CYS A 10 -5.11 -20.70 -4.14
C CYS A 10 -4.80 -19.30 -4.70
N ASN A 11 -5.27 -19.01 -5.92
CA ASN A 11 -5.17 -17.67 -6.50
C ASN A 11 -6.51 -16.95 -6.38
N LEU A 12 -6.64 -16.11 -5.36
CA LEU A 12 -7.87 -15.38 -5.06
C LEU A 12 -8.37 -14.52 -6.24
N ALA A 13 -7.47 -13.98 -7.07
CA ALA A 13 -7.87 -13.21 -8.24
C ALA A 13 -8.51 -14.06 -9.35
N LEU A 14 -8.23 -15.37 -9.38
CA LEU A 14 -8.82 -16.32 -10.32
C LEU A 14 -10.02 -17.04 -9.71
N GLU A 15 -9.95 -17.40 -8.43
CA GLU A 15 -10.91 -18.29 -7.77
C GLU A 15 -12.11 -17.56 -7.15
N LEU A 16 -11.98 -16.29 -6.78
CA LEU A 16 -13.10 -15.54 -6.21
C LEU A 16 -14.12 -15.11 -7.28
N PRO A 17 -15.41 -15.00 -6.93
CA PRO A 17 -16.39 -14.29 -7.76
C PRO A 17 -15.98 -12.83 -8.01
N PRO A 18 -16.35 -12.23 -9.16
CA PRO A 18 -15.97 -10.85 -9.51
C PRO A 18 -16.28 -9.81 -8.43
N GLU A 19 -17.37 -9.99 -7.68
CA GLU A 19 -17.85 -9.09 -6.62
C GLU A 19 -16.96 -9.15 -5.37
N GLN A 20 -16.20 -10.24 -5.20
CA GLN A 20 -15.30 -10.46 -4.07
C GLN A 20 -13.84 -10.17 -4.43
N LYS A 21 -13.53 -9.93 -5.71
CA LYS A 21 -12.18 -9.57 -6.14
C LYS A 21 -11.88 -8.13 -5.76
N THR A 22 -10.77 -7.94 -5.05
CA THR A 22 -10.25 -6.62 -4.70
C THR A 22 -9.13 -6.22 -5.66
N GLY A 23 -9.01 -4.92 -5.90
CA GLY A 23 -7.74 -4.33 -6.30
C GLY A 23 -6.67 -4.51 -5.21
N ASN A 24 -5.43 -4.16 -5.53
CA ASN A 24 -4.32 -4.24 -4.58
C ASN A 24 -3.24 -3.18 -4.79
N THR A 25 -3.35 -2.31 -5.79
CA THR A 25 -2.30 -1.33 -6.08
C THR A 25 -2.58 0.01 -5.41
N VAL A 26 -1.55 0.65 -4.86
CA VAL A 26 -1.66 2.00 -4.30
C VAL A 26 -2.03 3.07 -5.31
N THR A 27 -1.92 2.79 -6.61
CA THR A 27 -2.39 3.69 -7.67
C THR A 27 -3.91 3.68 -7.83
N SER A 28 -4.62 2.75 -7.19
CA SER A 28 -6.08 2.73 -7.16
C SER A 28 -6.60 3.75 -6.15
N PRO A 29 -7.44 4.73 -6.55
CA PRO A 29 -7.91 5.79 -5.65
C PRO A 29 -9.17 5.41 -4.85
N HIS A 30 -9.72 4.21 -5.07
CA HIS A 30 -11.08 3.85 -4.64
C HIS A 30 -11.13 3.01 -3.34
N PHE A 31 -10.01 2.80 -2.65
CA PHE A 31 -10.05 2.03 -1.40
C PHE A 31 -10.58 2.87 -0.24
N GLU A 32 -11.53 2.31 0.49
CA GLU A 32 -12.10 2.90 1.69
C GLU A 32 -11.24 2.54 2.91
N ASN A 33 -10.73 3.54 3.62
CA ASN A 33 -10.07 3.32 4.92
C ASN A 33 -11.10 3.32 6.05
N LYS A 34 -11.20 2.20 6.78
CA LYS A 34 -12.01 2.05 8.00
C LYS A 34 -11.10 1.58 9.12
N ASN A 35 -10.78 2.47 10.07
CA ASN A 35 -9.90 2.18 11.21
C ASN A 35 -8.55 1.55 10.80
N ASN A 36 -7.88 2.15 9.82
CA ASN A 36 -6.59 1.70 9.26
C ASN A 36 -6.66 0.34 8.53
N VAL A 37 -7.85 -0.13 8.18
CA VAL A 37 -8.07 -1.30 7.33
C VAL A 37 -8.68 -0.83 6.02
N LEU A 38 -8.08 -1.23 4.89
CA LEU A 38 -8.57 -0.87 3.56
C LEU A 38 -9.60 -1.87 3.06
N TYR A 39 -10.62 -1.34 2.39
CA TYR A 39 -11.69 -2.09 1.73
C TYR A 39 -11.84 -1.65 0.28
N ASP A 40 -12.16 -2.58 -0.61
CA ASP A 40 -12.58 -2.34 -1.98
C ASP A 40 -14.00 -2.88 -2.13
N LYS A 41 -14.97 -2.00 -2.42
CA LYS A 41 -16.40 -2.35 -2.54
C LYS A 41 -16.94 -3.12 -1.32
N GLY A 42 -16.50 -2.73 -0.11
CA GLY A 42 -16.88 -3.39 1.13
C GLY A 42 -16.15 -4.70 1.44
N VAL A 43 -15.27 -5.17 0.55
CA VAL A 43 -14.43 -6.36 0.77
C VAL A 43 -13.07 -5.93 1.30
N ARG A 44 -12.62 -6.53 2.40
CA ARG A 44 -11.33 -6.20 3.02
C ARG A 44 -10.17 -6.57 2.10
N LEU A 45 -9.24 -5.64 1.88
CA LEU A 45 -7.98 -5.93 1.19
C LEU A 45 -7.14 -6.93 2.00
N THR A 46 -6.57 -7.90 1.30
CA THR A 46 -5.63 -8.88 1.87
C THR A 46 -4.19 -8.34 1.89
N TYR A 47 -3.84 -7.53 0.90
CA TYR A 47 -2.55 -6.84 0.82
C TYR A 47 -2.67 -5.56 -0.01
N LEU A 48 -1.70 -4.66 0.17
CA LEU A 48 -1.56 -3.44 -0.62
C LEU A 48 -0.14 -3.38 -1.19
N HIS A 49 -0.05 -3.30 -2.51
CA HIS A 49 1.19 -3.27 -3.26
C HIS A 49 1.53 -1.82 -3.63
N TYR A 50 2.62 -1.31 -3.05
CA TYR A 50 3.16 0.02 -3.32
C TYR A 50 3.94 0.08 -4.64
N ILE A 51 3.38 -0.45 -5.72
CA ILE A 51 3.99 -0.41 -7.04
C ILE A 51 4.18 1.05 -7.50
N GLY A 52 5.34 1.33 -8.11
CA GLY A 52 5.68 2.68 -8.57
C GLY A 52 6.17 3.63 -7.47
N VAL A 53 6.17 3.22 -6.20
CA VAL A 53 6.79 3.99 -5.10
C VAL A 53 8.22 3.46 -4.87
N PRO A 54 9.28 4.23 -5.14
CA PRO A 54 10.66 3.78 -4.93
C PRO A 54 10.94 3.49 -3.46
N SER A 55 11.79 2.49 -3.20
CA SER A 55 12.18 2.12 -1.83
C SER A 55 12.81 3.27 -1.04
N SER A 56 13.53 4.16 -1.74
CA SER A 56 14.14 5.35 -1.15
C SER A 56 13.12 6.31 -0.53
N VAL A 57 11.88 6.35 -1.02
CA VAL A 57 10.80 7.16 -0.45
C VAL A 57 10.44 6.64 0.95
N PHE A 58 10.33 5.31 1.12
CA PHE A 58 10.05 4.71 2.43
C PHE A 58 11.16 4.99 3.44
N THR A 59 12.42 4.90 3.01
CA THR A 59 13.56 5.22 3.87
C THR A 59 13.52 6.69 4.32
N ARG A 60 13.30 7.61 3.38
CA ARG A 60 13.26 9.06 3.66
C ARG A 60 12.09 9.47 4.55
N VAL A 61 10.90 8.94 4.29
CA VAL A 61 9.72 9.22 5.14
C VAL A 61 9.92 8.67 6.55
N CYS A 62 10.52 7.49 6.71
CA CYS A 62 10.86 6.93 8.02
C CYS A 62 11.96 7.71 8.73
N ALA A 63 12.84 8.40 7.99
CA ALA A 63 13.84 9.32 8.55
C ALA A 63 13.26 10.70 8.91
N GLY A 64 11.96 10.93 8.73
CA GLY A 64 11.28 12.18 9.11
C GLY A 64 11.09 13.19 7.97
N GLU A 65 11.42 12.84 6.73
CA GLU A 65 11.09 13.69 5.60
C GLU A 65 9.57 13.63 5.32
N ASN A 66 8.89 14.77 5.36
CA ASN A 66 7.44 14.87 5.14
C ASN A 66 7.08 14.70 3.65
N LEU A 67 7.27 13.50 3.12
CA LEU A 67 6.89 13.11 1.76
C LEU A 67 5.43 12.66 1.73
N GLU A 68 4.69 13.06 0.72
CA GLU A 68 3.36 12.55 0.38
C GLU A 68 3.49 11.42 -0.62
N PHE A 69 2.76 10.32 -0.45
CA PHE A 69 2.58 9.26 -1.45
C PHE A 69 1.25 8.53 -1.18
N PRO A 70 0.66 7.84 -2.17
CA PRO A 70 -0.60 7.14 -1.99
C PRO A 70 -0.57 6.18 -0.80
N TYR A 71 -1.58 6.27 0.07
CA TYR A 71 -1.71 5.44 1.28
C TYR A 71 -0.49 5.51 2.22
N ARG A 72 0.19 6.67 2.30
CA ARG A 72 1.29 6.90 3.25
C ARG A 72 0.90 6.63 4.70
N ASP A 73 -0.26 7.13 5.13
CA ASP A 73 -0.63 7.04 6.54
C ASP A 73 -0.94 5.59 6.93
N ILE A 74 -1.49 4.79 6.01
CA ILE A 74 -1.62 3.33 6.15
C ILE A 74 -0.24 2.67 6.26
N PHE A 75 0.70 3.04 5.39
CA PHE A 75 2.08 2.52 5.45
C PHE A 75 2.70 2.79 6.82
N LEU A 76 2.64 4.04 7.30
CA LEU A 76 3.23 4.44 8.58
C LEU A 76 2.55 3.74 9.76
N TYR A 77 1.22 3.65 9.75
CA TYR A 77 0.47 2.94 10.79
C TYR A 77 0.96 1.48 10.94
N TYR A 78 1.04 0.72 9.84
CA TYR A 78 1.51 -0.67 9.92
C TYR A 78 3.02 -0.77 10.16
N ARG A 79 3.82 0.17 9.64
CA ARG A 79 5.29 0.18 9.82
C ARG A 79 5.69 0.33 11.29
N TYR A 80 4.90 1.07 12.06
CA TYR A 80 5.12 1.38 13.48
C TYR A 80 4.04 0.76 14.40
N LEU A 81 3.28 -0.24 13.92
CA LEU A 81 2.15 -0.82 14.66
C LEU A 81 2.51 -1.26 16.09
N HIS A 82 3.72 -1.78 16.28
CA HIS A 82 4.21 -2.29 17.56
C HIS A 82 5.11 -1.29 18.32
N GLU A 83 5.47 -0.16 17.68
CA GLU A 83 6.35 0.87 18.24
C GLU A 83 5.86 2.27 17.81
N PRO A 84 4.60 2.64 18.13
CA PRO A 84 3.97 3.86 17.63
C PRO A 84 4.69 5.13 18.05
N GLU A 85 5.40 5.11 19.18
CA GLU A 85 6.23 6.20 19.68
C GLU A 85 7.43 6.53 18.77
N LYS A 86 7.87 5.58 17.92
CA LYS A 86 8.94 5.78 16.94
C LYS A 86 8.44 6.38 15.63
N MET A 87 7.13 6.51 15.43
CA MET A 87 6.58 7.09 14.21
C MET A 87 7.04 8.55 14.06
N PRO A 88 7.62 8.94 12.91
CA PRO A 88 8.08 10.30 12.69
C PRO A 88 6.95 11.32 12.81
N LYS A 89 7.22 12.43 13.50
CA LYS A 89 6.31 13.58 13.58
C LYS A 89 6.67 14.56 12.48
N PHE A 90 5.80 14.67 11.48
CA PHE A 90 6.03 15.60 10.38
C PHE A 90 5.59 17.02 10.75
N VAL A 91 6.36 18.00 10.26
CA VAL A 91 6.05 19.42 10.38
C VAL A 91 5.87 20.02 8.98
N GLY A 92 4.97 20.99 8.86
CA GLY A 92 4.72 21.70 7.61
C GLY A 92 3.88 20.90 6.60
N LYS A 93 3.78 21.42 5.38
CA LYS A 93 3.04 20.78 4.30
C LYS A 93 3.84 19.60 3.73
N PRO A 94 3.18 18.46 3.47
CA PRO A 94 3.85 17.34 2.83
C PRO A 94 4.29 17.73 1.41
N LYS A 95 5.45 17.23 0.99
CA LYS A 95 5.99 17.42 -0.35
C LYS A 95 5.62 16.19 -1.19
N PRO A 96 5.07 16.34 -2.40
CA PRO A 96 4.84 15.19 -3.26
C PRO A 96 6.18 14.46 -3.48
N TYR A 97 6.20 13.15 -3.26
CA TYR A 97 7.28 12.35 -3.82
C TYR A 97 7.07 12.41 -5.33
N ASN A 98 7.91 13.14 -6.07
CA ASN A 98 7.77 13.18 -7.53
C ASN A 98 8.11 11.78 -8.06
N PRO A 99 7.13 10.98 -8.50
CA PRO A 99 7.46 9.72 -9.14
C PRO A 99 8.13 10.07 -10.48
N PRO A 100 9.16 9.33 -10.92
CA PRO A 100 9.60 9.45 -12.31
C PRO A 100 8.40 9.19 -13.24
N PRO A 101 8.37 9.79 -14.45
CA PRO A 101 7.27 9.59 -15.39
C PRO A 101 6.97 8.10 -15.56
N ASN A 102 5.69 7.73 -15.42
CA ASN A 102 5.27 6.35 -15.55
C ASN A 102 5.23 5.99 -17.05
N PHE A 103 6.07 5.07 -17.52
CA PHE A 103 6.16 4.68 -18.94
C PHE A 103 5.19 3.55 -19.34
N TYR A 104 4.29 3.15 -18.45
CA TYR A 104 3.26 2.14 -18.72
C TYR A 104 1.89 2.84 -18.82
N GLY A 105 1.65 3.43 -19.99
CA GLY A 105 0.35 3.91 -20.44
C GLY A 105 -0.16 3.04 -21.58
#